data_AF-A0A955LTG3-F1
#
_entry.id   AF-A0A955LTG3-F1
#
_cell.length_a   1.000
_cell.length_b   1.000
_cell.length_c   1.000
_cell.angle_alpha   90.00
_cell.angle_beta   90.00
_cell.angle_gamma   90.00
#
_symmetry.space_group_name_H-M   'P 1'
#
loop_
_entity.id
_entity.type
_entity.pdbx_description
1 polymer ?
#
loop_
_entity_poly.entity_id
_entity_poly.type
_entity_poly.pdbx_seq_one_letter_code
_entity_poly.pdbx_strand_id
1 'polypeptide(L)' 'EVFWSQTGRHAKTFPSFLPILKLDRIYYRGIQLNSCSVHDEDPWPKLSDHAALSASFNL' A
#
# COMPACT_ATOMS: atom_id res chain seq x y z
N GLU A 1 3.45 -0.72 -10.63
CA GLU A 1 2.92 -0.26 -9.33
C GLU A 1 2.87 -1.49 -8.43
N VAL A 2 3.34 -1.41 -7.19
CA VAL A 2 3.64 -2.60 -6.38
C VAL A 2 2.42 -3.48 -6.14
N PHE A 3 1.26 -2.91 -5.82
CA PHE A 3 0.06 -3.70 -5.53
C PHE A 3 -0.58 -4.29 -6.79
N TRP A 4 -0.55 -3.57 -7.90
CA TRP A 4 -0.97 -4.09 -9.20
C TRP A 4 -0.13 -5.30 -9.61
N SER A 5 1.20 -5.20 -9.48
CA SER A 5 2.10 -6.31 -9.81
C SER A 5 1.88 -7.55 -8.95
N GLN A 6 1.55 -7.38 -7.66
CA GLN A 6 1.39 -8.49 -6.71
C GLN A 6 -0.04 -9.07 -6.67
N THR A 7 -1.06 -8.23 -6.78
CA THR A 7 -2.47 -8.58 -6.50
C THR A 7 -3.43 -8.31 -7.67
N GLY A 8 -2.94 -7.69 -8.75
CA GLY A 8 -3.78 -7.27 -9.89
C GLY A 8 -4.73 -6.10 -9.57
N ARG A 9 -4.57 -5.44 -8.42
CA ARG A 9 -5.42 -4.33 -7.96
C ARG A 9 -4.57 -3.30 -7.22
N HIS A 10 -4.94 -2.03 -7.32
CA HIS A 10 -4.34 -0.98 -6.49
C HIS A 10 -4.87 -1.04 -5.06
N ALA A 11 -4.00 -0.73 -4.09
CA ALA A 11 -4.36 -0.60 -2.69
C ALA A 11 -5.41 0.49 -2.47
N LYS A 12 -6.35 0.20 -1.58
CA LYS A 12 -7.27 1.20 -1.02
C LYS A 12 -6.65 1.69 0.27
N THR A 13 -6.56 3.00 0.42
CA THR A 13 -5.84 3.61 1.55
C THR A 13 -6.66 4.67 2.25
N PHE A 14 -7.67 5.25 1.59
CA PHE A 14 -8.46 6.33 2.16
C PHE A 14 -9.96 5.99 2.23
N PRO A 15 -10.67 6.45 3.27
CA PRO A 15 -10.13 6.91 4.54
C PRO A 15 -9.54 5.74 5.35
N SER A 16 -8.55 6.02 6.20
CA SER A 16 -7.80 5.00 6.94
C SER A 16 -8.66 4.07 7.79
N PHE A 17 -9.75 4.57 8.39
CA PHE A 17 -10.69 3.78 9.20
C PHE A 17 -11.63 2.89 8.39
N LEU A 18 -11.74 3.11 7.08
CA LEU A 18 -12.51 2.28 6.16
C LEU A 18 -11.95 2.43 4.73
N PRO A 19 -10.84 1.73 4.39
CA PRO A 19 -10.14 1.98 3.14
C PRO A 19 -10.99 1.57 1.93
N ILE A 20 -11.48 2.56 1.17
CA ILE A 20 -12.33 2.34 -0.02
C ILE A 20 -11.78 3.00 -1.28
N LEU A 21 -11.05 4.12 -1.15
CA LEU A 21 -10.48 4.87 -2.26
C LEU A 21 -9.01 4.52 -2.48
N LYS A 22 -8.59 4.52 -3.74
CA LYS A 22 -7.23 4.17 -4.21
C LYS A 22 -6.43 5.42 -4.55
N LEU A 23 -5.89 6.08 -3.53
CA LEU A 23 -5.24 7.38 -3.71
C LEU A 23 -3.71 7.25 -3.74
N ASP A 24 -3.15 6.31 -3.00
CA ASP A 24 -1.71 6.14 -2.85
C ASP A 24 -1.15 5.02 -3.74
N ARG A 25 0.08 5.20 -4.24
CA ARG A 25 0.75 4.26 -5.15
C ARG A 25 2.25 4.25 -4.91
N ILE A 26 2.86 3.07 -5.01
CA ILE A 26 4.32 2.90 -5.03
C ILE A 26 4.73 2.36 -6.41
N TYR A 27 5.60 3.08 -7.10
CA TYR A 27 6.14 2.67 -8.41
C TYR A 27 7.59 2.21 -8.26
N TYR A 28 7.98 1.21 -9.05
CA TYR A 28 9.32 0.64 -9.05
C TYR A 28 9.70 0.25 -10.48
N ARG A 29 11.01 0.24 -10.78
CA ARG A 29 11.57 -0.16 -12.07
C ARG A 29 12.98 -0.68 -11.88
N GLY A 30 13.32 -1.78 -12.53
CA GLY A 30 14.69 -2.31 -12.52
C GLY A 30 15.12 -2.95 -11.20
N ILE A 31 14.18 -3.22 -10.29
CA ILE A 31 14.40 -3.96 -9.04
C ILE A 31 13.28 -4.97 -8.85
N GLN A 32 13.56 -6.05 -8.12
CA GLN A 32 12.58 -7.10 -7.88
C GLN A 32 11.76 -6.80 -6.61
N LEU A 33 10.44 -6.76 -6.75
CA LEU A 33 9.52 -6.67 -5.61
C LEU A 33 9.59 -7.98 -4.80
N ASN A 34 9.84 -7.87 -3.50
CA ASN A 34 9.84 -8.99 -2.56
C ASN A 34 8.46 -9.13 -1.88
N SER A 35 7.93 -8.02 -1.35
CA SER A 35 6.63 -7.99 -0.68
C SER A 35 6.02 -6.59 -0.68
N CYS A 36 4.70 -6.50 -0.49
CA CYS A 36 4.00 -5.24 -0.23
C CYS A 36 2.80 -5.47 0.69
N SER A 37 2.46 -4.47 1.52
CA SER A 37 1.37 -4.54 2.49
C SER A 37 0.68 -3.19 2.67
N VAL A 38 -0.63 -3.23 2.90
CA VAL A 38 -1.43 -2.11 3.40
C VAL A 38 -1.54 -2.30 4.91
N HIS A 39 -1.38 -1.22 5.67
CA HIS A 39 -1.53 -1.21 7.13
C HIS A 39 -2.79 -0.42 7.49
N ASP A 40 -3.93 -1.11 7.53
CA ASP A 40 -5.27 -0.56 7.80
C ASP A 40 -5.83 -0.95 9.18
N GLU A 41 -5.07 -1.70 9.97
CA GLU A 41 -5.37 -2.04 11.36
C GLU A 41 -4.71 -1.08 12.36
N ASP A 42 -5.14 -1.11 13.62
CA ASP A 42 -4.51 -0.33 14.70
C ASP A 42 -2.99 -0.54 14.74
N PRO A 43 -2.18 0.53 14.93
CA PRO A 43 -2.58 1.90 15.28
C PRO A 43 -2.83 2.83 14.09
N TRP A 44 -2.71 2.35 12.85
CA TRP A 44 -2.59 3.20 11.66
C TRP A 44 -3.78 4.14 11.41
N PRO A 45 -5.05 3.70 11.55
CA PRO A 45 -6.20 4.57 11.39
C PRO A 45 -6.25 5.76 12.35
N LYS A 46 -5.53 5.70 13.48
CA LYS A 46 -5.46 6.78 14.49
C LYS A 46 -4.35 7.79 14.21
N LEU A 47 -3.38 7.42 13.37
CA LEU A 47 -2.18 8.22 13.11
C LEU A 47 -2.32 9.10 11.85
N SER A 48 -3.14 8.68 10.89
CA SER A 48 -3.37 9.40 9.63
C SER A 48 -4.76 9.09 9.09
N ASP A 49 -5.28 9.95 8.22
CA ASP A 49 -6.46 9.74 7.39
C ASP A 49 -6.22 8.79 6.21
N HIS A 50 -4.97 8.36 5.97
CA HIS A 50 -4.57 7.34 5.00
C HIS A 50 -3.95 6.10 5.69
N ALA A 51 -4.33 4.90 5.24
CA ALA A 51 -3.68 3.65 5.63
C ALA A 51 -2.28 3.58 5.00
N ALA A 52 -1.28 3.19 5.77
CA ALA A 52 0.10 3.20 5.31
C ALA A 52 0.35 2.09 4.28
N LEU A 53 1.23 2.37 3.30
CA LEU A 53 1.69 1.39 2.33
C LEU A 53 3.17 1.08 2.55
N SER A 54 3.55 -0.19 2.56
CA SER A 54 4.96 -0.61 2.57
C SER A 54 5.27 -1.54 1.41
N ALA A 55 6.49 -1.46 0.88
CA ALA A 55 7.02 -2.39 -0.10
C ALA A 55 8.50 -2.69 0.20
N SER A 56 8.90 -3.94 0.05
CA SER A 56 10.28 -4.41 0.18
C SER A 56 10.78 -4.93 -1.15
N PHE A 57 12.06 -4.70 -1.44
CA PHE A 57 12.67 -5.04 -2.72
C PHE A 57 13.99 -5.79 -2.50
N ASN A 58 14.34 -6.64 -3.46
CA ASN A 58 15.67 -7.23 -3.58
C ASN A 58 16.46 -6.48 -4.66
N LEU A 59 17.76 -6.32 -4.42
CA LEU A 59 18.72 -5.74 -5.37
C LEU A 59 19.29 -6.81 -6.29
#